data_AF-A0A538K6L9-F1
#
_entry.id   AF-A0A538K6L9-F1
#
_cell.length_a   1.000
_cell.length_b   1.000
_cell.length_c   1.000
_cell.angle_alpha   90.00
_cell.angle_beta   90.00
_cell.angle_gamma   90.00
#
_symmetry.space_group_name_H-M   'P 1'
#
loop_
_entity.id
_entity.type
_entity.pdbx_description
1 polymer ?
#
loop_
_entity_poly.entity_id
_entity_poly.type
_entity_poly.pdbx_seq_one_letter_code
_entity_poly.pdbx_strand_id
1 'polypeptide(L)' 'MIRLSRAHPSGGKVIERAAILASGGDLEAVMSWIAAHAGQPETTGSAKSSRGLHASRVADAHSPRRYVLPAEALD' A
#
# COMPACT_ATOMS: atom_id res chain seq x y z
N MET A 1 17.85 -9.47 3.68
CA MET A 1 17.62 -8.26 2.85
C MET A 1 16.15 -8.26 2.46
N ILE A 2 15.38 -7.25 2.86
CA ILE A 2 13.92 -7.22 2.65
C ILE A 2 13.67 -6.61 1.28
N ARG A 3 13.03 -7.35 0.37
CA ARG A 3 12.74 -6.86 -0.97
C ARG A 3 11.50 -5.99 -0.93
N LEU A 4 11.66 -4.69 -1.16
CA LEU A 4 10.59 -3.70 -1.02
C LEU A 4 9.54 -3.77 -2.16
N SER A 5 9.96 -4.13 -3.36
CA SER A 5 9.10 -4.19 -4.56
C SER A 5 8.96 -5.60 -5.13
N ARG A 6 7.74 -6.01 -5.48
CA ARG A 6 7.43 -7.28 -6.16
C ARG A 6 6.76 -7.02 -7.52
N ALA A 7 7.01 -7.85 -8.53
CA ALA A 7 6.31 -7.75 -9.81
C ALA A 7 4.79 -7.98 -9.63
N HIS A 8 3.97 -7.16 -10.28
CA HIS A 8 2.52 -7.29 -10.31
C HIS A 8 2.08 -7.89 -11.66
N PRO A 9 1.07 -8.78 -11.71
CA PRO A 9 0.56 -9.35 -12.96
C PRO A 9 0.02 -8.31 -13.97
N SER A 10 -0.27 -7.07 -13.54
CA SER A 10 -0.63 -5.98 -14.47
C SER A 10 0.57 -5.35 -15.20
N GLY A 11 1.78 -5.88 -15.03
CA GLY A 11 3.02 -5.29 -15.57
C GLY A 11 3.67 -4.23 -14.67
N GLY A 12 3.01 -3.82 -13.58
CA GLY A 12 3.54 -2.87 -12.61
C GLY A 12 4.40 -3.50 -11.51
N LYS A 13 4.80 -2.70 -10.51
CA LYS A 13 5.49 -3.17 -9.30
C LYS A 13 4.64 -2.87 -8.06
N VAL A 14 4.53 -3.81 -7.14
CA VAL A 14 3.83 -3.65 -5.85
C VAL A 14 4.82 -3.33 -4.74
N ILE A 15 4.51 -2.32 -3.93
CA ILE A 15 5.16 -2.03 -2.66
C ILE A 15 4.22 -2.38 -1.50
N GLU A 16 4.71 -3.17 -0.55
CA GLU A 16 3.95 -3.57 0.64
C GLU A 16 4.30 -2.67 1.83
N ARG A 17 3.28 -2.11 2.51
CA ARG A 17 3.49 -1.20 3.64
C ARG A 17 4.25 -1.86 4.80
N ALA A 18 4.02 -3.15 5.03
CA ALA A 18 4.74 -3.94 6.03
C ALA A 18 6.22 -4.11 5.71
N ALA A 19 6.59 -4.15 4.42
CA ALA A 19 7.99 -4.25 4.00
C ALA A 19 8.77 -2.96 4.31
N ILE A 20 8.13 -1.79 4.16
CA ILE A 20 8.69 -0.48 4.54
C ILE A 20 8.95 -0.42 6.05
N LEU A 21 7.95 -0.83 6.84
CA LEU A 21 8.04 -0.86 8.30
C LEU A 21 9.11 -1.84 8.77
N ALA A 22 9.14 -3.05 8.19
CA ALA A 22 10.12 -4.07 8.53
C ALA A 22 11.55 -3.69 8.10
N SER A 23 11.71 -2.89 7.05
CA SER A 23 13.03 -2.38 6.64
C SER A 23 13.51 -1.22 7.50
N GLY A 24 12.69 -0.70 8.42
CA GLY A 24 12.97 0.52 9.16
C GLY A 24 13.08 1.75 8.26
N GLY A 25 12.44 1.71 7.08
CA GLY A 25 12.45 2.82 6.14
C GLY A 25 11.51 3.94 6.59
N ASP A 26 11.79 5.15 6.12
CA ASP A 26 10.89 6.29 6.34
C ASP A 26 9.58 6.07 5.57
N LEU A 27 8.54 5.71 6.31
CA LEU A 27 7.21 5.45 5.77
C LEU A 27 6.65 6.69 5.07
N GLU A 28 6.82 7.88 5.64
CA GLU A 28 6.27 9.12 5.07
C GLU A 28 6.98 9.47 3.76
N ALA A 29 8.31 9.35 3.72
CA ALA A 29 9.08 9.56 2.50
C ALA A 29 8.67 8.60 1.38
N VAL A 30 8.48 7.31 1.70
CA VAL A 30 8.04 6.31 0.71
C VAL A 30 6.60 6.56 0.26
N MET A 31 5.69 6.93 1.16
CA MET A 31 4.31 7.26 0.79
C MET A 31 4.24 8.51 -0.09
N SER A 32 5.03 9.55 0.20
CA SER A 32 5.15 10.73 -0.65
C SER A 32 5.70 10.39 -2.03
N TRP A 33 6.70 9.49 -2.10
CA TRP A 33 7.25 9.02 -3.36
C TRP A 33 6.21 8.22 -4.17
N ILE A 34 5.47 7.31 -3.54
CA ILE A 34 4.38 6.55 -4.17
C ILE A 34 3.32 7.50 -4.74
N ALA A 35 2.92 8.53 -3.98
CA ALA A 35 1.94 9.52 -4.42
C ALA A 35 2.44 10.33 -5.63
N ALA A 36 3.72 10.71 -5.65
CA ALA A 36 4.32 11.43 -6.77
C ALA A 36 4.44 10.57 -8.05
N HIS A 37 4.56 9.25 -7.92
CA HIS A 37 4.76 8.32 -9.05
C HIS A 37 3.47 7.59 -9.47
N ALA A 38 2.33 8.24 -9.24
CA ALA A 38 0.99 7.74 -9.60
C ALA A 38 0.66 6.35 -9.00
N GLY A 39 1.28 5.99 -7.88
CA GLY A 39 1.05 4.73 -7.20
C GLY A 39 -0.40 4.61 -6.72
N GLN A 40 -1.06 3.52 -7.11
CA GLN A 40 -2.44 3.25 -6.79
C GLN A 40 -2.55 2.24 -5.65
N PRO A 41 -3.47 2.43 -4.69
CA PRO A 41 -3.74 1.39 -3.71
C PRO A 41 -4.39 0.18 -4.40
N GLU A 42 -3.76 -1.01 -4.31
CA GLU A 42 -4.28 -2.26 -4.90
C GLU A 42 -5.62 -2.65 -4.29
N THR A 43 -5.80 -2.29 -3.01
CA THR A 43 -7.06 -2.33 -2.30
C THR A 43 -7.32 -0.89 -1.90
N THR A 44 -8.17 -0.19 -2.65
CA THR A 44 -9.01 0.83 -2.01
C THR A 44 -9.68 0.10 -0.86
N GLY A 45 -9.34 0.47 0.38
CA GLY A 45 -9.91 -0.15 1.57
C GLY A 45 -11.39 -0.34 1.32
N SER A 46 -11.82 -1.59 1.21
CA SER A 46 -13.19 -1.88 0.85
C SER A 46 -14.03 -1.10 1.85
N ALA A 47 -14.78 -0.11 1.38
CA ALA A 47 -15.86 0.49 2.13
C ALA A 47 -16.97 -0.57 2.24
N LYS A 48 -16.65 -1.77 2.73
CA LYS A 48 -17.61 -2.80 3.07
C LYS A 48 -18.17 -2.41 4.42
N SER A 49 -19.11 -1.47 4.32
CA SER A 49 -20.25 -1.26 5.21
C SER A 49 -20.05 -1.85 6.60
N SER A 50 -19.52 -1.02 7.52
CA SER A 50 -19.60 -1.28 8.94
C SER A 50 -21.06 -1.09 9.39
N ARG A 51 -21.93 -2.07 9.09
CA ARG A 51 -23.34 -2.08 9.51
C ARG A 51 -23.72 -3.35 10.27
N GLY A 52 -22.75 -3.96 10.95
CA GLY A 52 -23.00 -4.99 11.95
C GLY A 52 -22.81 -4.44 13.36
N LEU A 53 -23.61 -4.91 14.32
CA LEU A 53 -23.62 -4.53 15.74
C LEU A 53 -22.32 -4.88 16.52
N HIS A 54 -21.19 -5.10 15.81
CA HIS A 54 -19.87 -5.46 16.33
C HIS A 54 -18.76 -4.53 15.83
N ALA A 55 -19.11 -3.32 15.37
CA ALA A 55 -18.20 -2.33 14.83
C ALA A 55 -17.36 -1.61 15.90
N SER A 56 -16.68 -2.36 16.76
CA SER A 56 -15.76 -1.86 17.79
C SER A 56 -14.33 -2.31 17.51
N ARG A 57 -13.89 -2.21 16.26
CA ARG A 57 -12.46 -2.21 15.94
C ARG A 57 -12.11 -0.88 15.30
N VAL A 58 -11.37 -0.11 16.09
CA VAL A 58 -10.57 1.07 15.76
C VAL A 58 -10.41 1.25 14.25
N ALA A 59 -10.81 2.44 13.78
CA ALA A 59 -10.74 2.92 12.41
C ALA A 59 -9.31 3.03 11.83
N ASP A 60 -8.36 2.21 12.28
CA ASP A 60 -7.01 2.07 11.75
C ASP A 60 -6.95 1.13 10.52
N ALA A 61 -8.07 0.46 10.21
CA ALA A 61 -8.16 -0.52 9.13
C ALA A 61 -8.23 0.08 7.71
N HIS A 62 -8.15 1.39 7.55
CA HIS A 62 -8.39 2.05 6.24
C HIS A 62 -7.14 2.36 5.41
N SER A 63 -5.93 2.24 5.96
CA SER A 63 -4.73 2.44 5.14
C SER A 63 -4.49 1.24 4.20
N PRO A 64 -4.38 1.47 2.89
CA PRO A 64 -4.05 0.43 1.93
C PRO A 64 -2.76 -0.31 2.34
N ARG A 65 -2.81 -1.63 2.30
CA ARG A 65 -1.65 -2.47 2.66
C ARG A 65 -0.64 -2.59 1.51
N ARG A 66 -1.10 -2.39 0.28
CA ARG A 66 -0.37 -2.64 -0.96
C ARG A 66 -0.60 -1.50 -1.94
N TYR A 67 0.47 -1.02 -2.54
CA TYR A 67 0.46 0.03 -3.54
C TYR A 67 1.07 -0.51 -4.83
N VAL A 68 0.33 -0.43 -5.94
CA VAL A 68 0.76 -0.80 -7.28
C VAL A 68 1.25 0.45 -7.99
N LEU A 69 2.45 0.38 -8.53
CA LEU A 69 3.07 1.41 -9.33
C LEU A 69 3.06 1.00 -10.80
N PRO A 70 2.90 1.95 -11.73
CA PRO A 70 3.08 1.68 -13.14
C PRO A 70 4.51 1.18 -13.41
N ALA A 71 4.69 0.45 -14.51
CA ALA A 71 6.00 -0.14 -14.86
C ALA A 71 7.12 0.93 -14.92
N GLU A 72 6.76 2.12 -15.38
CA GLU A 72 7.62 3.28 -15.59
C GLU A 72 8.08 3.98 -14.30
N ALA A 73 7.48 3.68 -13.14
CA ALA A 73 7.79 4.36 -11.88
C ALA A 73 9.10 3.89 -11.23
N LEU A 74 9.68 2.78 -11.67
CA LEU A 74 10.87 2.14 -11.09
C LEU A 74 11.87 1.77 -12.19
N ASP A 75 11.86 2.50 -13.31
CA ASP A 75 12.88 2.43 -14.36
C ASP A 75 14.13 3.22 -13.95
#